data_AF-A7NHU0-F1
#
_entry.id   AF-A7NHU0-F1
#
_cell.length_a   1.000
_cell.length_b   1.000
_cell.length_c   1.000
_cell.angle_alpha   90.00
_cell.angle_beta   90.00
_cell.angle_gamma   90.00
#
_symmetry.space_group_name_H-M   'P 1'
#
loop_
_entity.id
_entity.type
_entity.pdbx_description
1 polymer ?
#
loop_
_entity_poly.entity_id
_entity_poly.type
_entity_poly.pdbx_seq_one_letter_code
_entity_poly.pdbx_strand_id
1 'polypeptide(L)'
;MTSEFDEQADASMMINAGVRRQEWRSYPYLLVPDDPQLRFPQAEGYQDMASDTYYASGIVQGEQTGKRYAFFVIFARLSGFSSASGIDMHLGALFDLANGGYTTFASYDLPPKRWFRQRLTITRGHLGVAWNSPCWKSRFWARYDASGDLVPFGYTLDVCGRDSRGDPLALDLVVDAVKPPQPVGGPVHNGAITVMGQPNTRSYFQSLSYRGSLRWRGVEEAVWGDIGWLDRQWFPEYVGAYSGILADRYSHQWAQMSFDNGWELSLWRNFARHERNREIPFSGLTITDPEGRTSFTDAYRIEALSYCRDEGYVTPLYAPVQRLFGVRGDRRYFLDAYRFHVPSLDLIVTSTPLAPAPAHRMPVDYLTGPTRLEGTMAGRPVTGYGFNERTLGLWRPWELCQALADSLRPLVDEGKAPSTLVQAIDDARLAIDTKRTNEARRILDRQVRPALDTLPESQCQRLIRLGNDLAAML
;
A
#
# COMPACT_ATOMS: atom_id res chain seq x y z
N MET A 1 25.74 68.63 18.80
CA MET A 1 25.72 68.75 17.33
C MET A 1 26.45 67.54 16.78
N THR A 2 25.95 66.30 16.77
CA THR A 2 24.61 65.69 16.51
C THR A 2 24.00 66.01 15.16
N SER A 3 23.46 64.92 14.57
CA SER A 3 22.59 64.77 13.39
C SER A 3 23.33 64.85 12.04
N GLU A 4 23.09 64.01 11.05
CA GLU A 4 21.94 63.16 10.71
C GLU A 4 22.42 62.28 9.55
N PHE A 5 22.56 60.97 9.71
CA PHE A 5 22.63 60.00 8.59
C PHE A 5 22.48 58.58 9.14
N ASP A 6 21.30 58.29 9.68
CA ASP A 6 20.91 56.92 10.03
C ASP A 6 19.38 56.80 9.98
N GLU A 7 18.77 56.97 8.80
CA GLU A 7 17.32 56.76 8.63
C GLU A 7 16.88 56.54 7.18
N GLN A 8 17.67 55.78 6.39
CA GLN A 8 17.26 55.33 5.05
C GLN A 8 17.52 53.85 4.81
N ALA A 9 17.50 53.06 5.88
CA ALA A 9 17.62 51.61 5.84
C ALA A 9 16.28 50.86 5.75
N ASP A 10 15.11 51.50 5.81
CA ASP A 10 13.90 50.77 6.28
C ASP A 10 12.62 50.88 5.45
N ALA A 11 12.66 51.29 4.18
CA ALA A 11 11.41 51.47 3.40
C ALA A 11 11.31 50.74 2.06
N SER A 12 12.39 50.14 1.54
CA SER A 12 12.39 49.67 0.13
C SER A 12 12.71 48.19 -0.06
N MET A 13 12.79 47.40 1.02
CA MET A 13 13.15 45.98 0.95
C MET A 13 12.25 45.04 1.78
N MET A 14 11.00 45.46 2.04
CA MET A 14 9.92 44.60 2.58
C MET A 14 8.72 44.55 1.62
N ILE A 15 8.93 44.03 0.41
CA ILE A 15 7.83 43.47 -0.38
C ILE A 15 8.18 42.01 -0.63
N ASN A 16 8.04 41.20 0.42
CA ASN A 16 8.02 39.75 0.28
C ASN A 16 6.96 39.17 1.23
N ALA A 17 6.31 38.11 0.75
CA ALA A 17 5.44 37.21 1.51
C ALA A 17 4.05 37.72 1.94
N GLY A 18 3.27 38.14 0.94
CA GLY A 18 1.80 38.21 1.02
C GLY A 18 1.09 37.05 0.30
N VAL A 19 1.70 35.86 0.19
CA VAL A 19 0.96 34.68 -0.27
C VAL A 19 0.08 34.24 0.90
N ARG A 20 -1.17 34.71 0.93
CA ARG A 20 -2.21 34.08 1.75
C ARG A 20 -2.19 32.59 1.41
N ARG A 21 -1.81 31.75 2.38
CA ARG A 21 -1.94 30.29 2.31
C ARG A 21 -3.41 30.04 1.92
N GLN A 22 -3.67 29.49 0.73
CA GLN A 22 -5.05 29.12 0.36
C GLN A 22 -5.60 28.21 1.45
N GLU A 23 -6.78 28.54 1.97
CA GLU A 23 -7.48 27.65 2.88
C GLU A 23 -7.82 26.37 2.13
N TRP A 24 -7.16 25.28 2.48
CA TRP A 24 -7.31 24.02 1.79
C TRP A 24 -8.72 23.44 1.90
N ARG A 25 -9.59 23.95 2.79
CA ARG A 25 -11.00 23.56 2.90
C ARG A 25 -11.95 24.37 2.02
N SER A 26 -11.42 24.92 0.93
CA SER A 26 -12.20 25.70 -0.03
C SER A 26 -11.87 25.25 -1.45
N TYR A 27 -12.90 25.18 -2.30
CA TYR A 27 -12.71 24.97 -3.73
C TYR A 27 -12.79 26.30 -4.50
N PRO A 28 -11.97 26.49 -5.57
CA PRO A 28 -10.92 25.59 -6.02
C PRO A 28 -9.68 25.64 -5.10
N TYR A 29 -9.01 24.51 -4.94
CA TYR A 29 -7.74 24.40 -4.23
C TYR A 29 -6.65 23.90 -5.19
N LEU A 30 -5.50 24.56 -5.24
CA LEU A 30 -4.34 24.06 -5.99
C LEU A 30 -3.37 23.40 -5.04
N LEU A 31 -3.21 22.08 -5.18
CA LEU A 31 -2.22 21.32 -4.41
C LEU A 31 -0.79 21.64 -4.88
N VAL A 32 -0.62 21.81 -6.19
CA VAL A 32 0.64 22.20 -6.83
C VAL A 32 0.35 23.44 -7.68
N PRO A 33 0.99 24.60 -7.42
CA PRO A 33 0.63 25.88 -8.04
C PRO A 33 0.54 25.89 -9.57
N ASP A 34 1.38 25.09 -10.24
CA ASP A 34 1.50 25.09 -11.70
C ASP A 34 1.04 23.76 -12.36
N ASP A 35 0.44 22.84 -11.60
CA ASP A 35 -0.11 21.59 -12.17
C ASP A 35 -1.64 21.63 -12.21
N PRO A 36 -2.25 21.84 -13.39
CA PRO A 36 -3.71 21.89 -13.53
C PRO A 36 -4.38 20.54 -13.25
N GLN A 37 -3.67 19.41 -13.32
CA GLN A 37 -4.22 18.09 -12.96
C GLN A 37 -4.36 17.91 -11.45
N LEU A 38 -3.69 18.74 -10.64
CA LEU A 38 -3.76 18.75 -9.18
C LEU A 38 -4.55 19.96 -8.65
N ARG A 39 -5.51 20.44 -9.45
CA ARG A 39 -6.51 21.45 -9.08
C ARG A 39 -7.80 20.77 -8.64
N PHE A 40 -8.25 21.09 -7.44
CA PHE A 40 -9.44 20.52 -6.81
C PHE A 40 -10.66 21.43 -7.03
N PRO A 41 -11.87 20.86 -7.18
CA PRO A 41 -12.21 19.44 -7.05
C PRO A 41 -11.88 18.58 -8.28
N GLN A 42 -11.39 19.16 -9.37
CA GLN A 42 -11.22 18.45 -10.64
C GLN A 42 -10.29 17.23 -10.51
N ALA A 43 -9.20 17.32 -9.75
CA ALA A 43 -8.25 16.25 -9.45
C ALA A 43 -8.86 15.02 -8.75
N GLU A 44 -10.00 15.19 -8.07
CA GLU A 44 -10.68 14.09 -7.39
C GLU A 44 -11.44 13.19 -8.36
N GLY A 45 -11.92 13.75 -9.48
CA GLY A 45 -12.72 13.05 -10.48
C GLY A 45 -11.89 12.36 -11.57
N TYR A 46 -12.57 11.93 -12.63
CA TYR A 46 -11.97 11.25 -13.78
C TYR A 46 -11.02 12.16 -14.57
N GLN A 47 -9.80 11.67 -14.82
CA GLN A 47 -8.72 12.46 -15.43
C GLN A 47 -8.52 12.23 -16.94
N ASP A 48 -9.40 11.46 -17.61
CA ASP A 48 -9.20 11.03 -19.00
C ASP A 48 -7.94 10.21 -19.26
N MET A 49 -7.51 9.51 -18.22
CA MET A 49 -6.28 8.74 -18.25
C MET A 49 -6.57 7.28 -18.54
N ALA A 50 -5.58 6.59 -19.12
CA ALA A 50 -5.74 5.20 -19.49
C ALA A 50 -6.02 4.34 -18.25
N SER A 51 -5.32 4.60 -17.15
CA SER A 51 -5.65 3.97 -15.86
C SER A 51 -6.00 5.01 -14.80
N ASP A 52 -7.05 4.76 -14.03
CA ASP A 52 -7.58 5.66 -13.00
C ASP A 52 -8.02 4.81 -11.79
N THR A 53 -7.42 5.07 -10.63
CA THR A 53 -7.58 4.25 -9.41
C THR A 53 -8.01 5.11 -8.23
N TYR A 54 -9.05 4.63 -7.54
CA TYR A 54 -9.60 5.19 -6.31
C TYR A 54 -9.43 4.13 -5.24
N TYR A 55 -8.54 4.38 -4.29
CA TYR A 55 -8.33 3.53 -3.13
C TYR A 55 -8.80 4.28 -1.89
N ALA A 56 -9.56 3.61 -1.04
CA ALA A 56 -9.87 4.09 0.30
C ALA A 56 -9.61 2.98 1.33
N SER A 57 -9.01 3.34 2.45
CA SER A 57 -8.77 2.41 3.57
C SER A 57 -9.00 3.09 4.90
N GLY A 58 -9.26 2.30 5.93
CA GLY A 58 -9.41 2.84 7.27
C GLY A 58 -9.45 1.80 8.36
N ILE A 59 -9.25 2.29 9.59
CA ILE A 59 -9.54 1.56 10.82
C ILE A 59 -10.80 2.18 11.43
N VAL A 60 -11.80 1.35 11.73
CA VAL A 60 -13.02 1.78 12.42
C VAL A 60 -13.26 0.93 13.66
N GLN A 61 -13.89 1.52 14.67
CA GLN A 61 -14.24 0.88 15.93
C GLN A 61 -15.75 0.89 16.10
N GLY A 62 -16.30 -0.27 16.44
CA GLY A 62 -17.70 -0.43 16.85
C GLY A 62 -17.99 0.31 18.15
N GLU A 63 -19.05 1.11 18.16
CA GLU A 63 -19.48 1.84 19.36
C GLU A 63 -20.07 0.93 20.43
N GLN A 64 -20.69 -0.18 20.02
CA GLN A 64 -21.38 -1.10 20.95
C GLN A 64 -20.43 -2.19 21.42
N THR A 65 -19.68 -2.79 20.49
CA THR A 65 -18.80 -3.93 20.81
C THR A 65 -17.39 -3.50 21.20
N GLY A 66 -16.98 -2.27 20.89
CA GLY A 66 -15.59 -1.80 21.00
C GLY A 66 -14.63 -2.49 20.02
N LYS A 67 -15.15 -3.36 19.15
CA LYS A 67 -14.34 -4.15 18.23
C LYS A 67 -13.76 -3.27 17.14
N ARG A 68 -12.50 -3.53 16.78
CA ARG A 68 -11.81 -2.80 15.71
C ARG A 68 -11.81 -3.60 14.43
N TYR A 69 -12.05 -2.89 13.35
CA TYR A 69 -12.06 -3.39 12.00
C TYR A 69 -11.11 -2.57 11.14
N ALA A 70 -10.45 -3.20 10.19
CA ALA A 70 -9.80 -2.47 9.10
C ALA A 70 -10.53 -2.79 7.80
N PHE A 71 -10.54 -1.85 6.86
CA PHE A 71 -11.03 -2.10 5.52
C PHE A 71 -10.14 -1.45 4.49
N PHE A 72 -10.21 -1.96 3.26
CA PHE A 72 -9.87 -1.19 2.09
C PHE A 72 -10.84 -1.50 0.96
N VAL A 73 -10.95 -0.57 0.02
CA VAL A 73 -11.76 -0.70 -1.18
C VAL A 73 -11.06 0.00 -2.35
N ILE A 74 -11.14 -0.63 -3.51
CA ILE A 74 -10.59 -0.14 -4.76
C ILE A 74 -11.71 -0.05 -5.78
N PHE A 75 -11.75 1.07 -6.49
CA PHE A 75 -12.42 1.20 -7.78
C PHE A 75 -11.36 1.57 -8.80
N ALA A 76 -11.23 0.80 -9.87
CA ALA A 76 -10.22 1.08 -10.87
C ALA A 76 -10.73 0.84 -12.29
N ARG A 77 -10.43 1.78 -13.16
CA ARG A 77 -10.50 1.63 -14.61
C ARG A 77 -9.08 1.47 -15.12
N LEU A 78 -8.77 0.31 -15.71
CA LEU A 78 -7.50 0.04 -16.36
C LEU A 78 -7.75 -0.16 -17.84
N SER A 79 -7.73 0.89 -18.63
CA SER A 79 -7.82 0.79 -20.10
C SER A 79 -6.63 0.00 -20.61
N GLY A 80 -6.85 -0.94 -21.54
CA GLY A 80 -5.78 -1.71 -22.16
C GLY A 80 -5.09 -0.88 -23.25
N PHE A 81 -4.63 -1.54 -24.31
CA PHE A 81 -4.19 -0.84 -25.54
C PHE A 81 -5.32 0.01 -26.17
N SER A 82 -6.58 -0.33 -25.86
CA SER A 82 -7.77 0.45 -26.16
C SER A 82 -8.75 0.46 -24.97
N SER A 83 -9.67 1.44 -24.94
CA SER A 83 -10.74 1.49 -23.93
C SER A 83 -11.59 0.21 -23.89
N ALA A 84 -11.76 -0.49 -25.01
CA ALA A 84 -12.52 -1.74 -25.11
C ALA A 84 -11.75 -2.99 -24.63
N SER A 85 -10.42 -2.94 -24.53
CA SER A 85 -9.57 -4.10 -24.15
C SER A 85 -9.11 -4.09 -22.69
N GLY A 86 -9.50 -3.08 -21.92
CA GLY A 86 -9.12 -2.94 -20.52
C GLY A 86 -10.01 -3.68 -19.52
N ILE A 87 -9.72 -3.48 -18.24
CA ILE A 87 -10.38 -4.08 -17.08
C ILE A 87 -10.97 -2.95 -16.24
N ASP A 88 -12.28 -2.97 -15.98
CA ASP A 88 -12.84 -2.22 -14.85
C ASP A 88 -12.97 -3.18 -13.67
N MET A 89 -12.61 -2.72 -12.47
CA MET A 89 -12.61 -3.56 -11.27
C MET A 89 -13.09 -2.83 -10.05
N HIS A 90 -13.70 -3.61 -9.17
CA HIS A 90 -14.03 -3.22 -7.81
C HIS A 90 -13.72 -4.38 -6.88
N LEU A 91 -12.87 -4.14 -5.91
CA LEU A 91 -12.50 -5.13 -4.90
C LEU A 91 -12.26 -4.46 -3.55
N GLY A 92 -12.19 -5.26 -2.52
CA GLY A 92 -11.90 -4.78 -1.18
C GLY A 92 -11.83 -5.91 -0.19
N ALA A 93 -11.61 -5.54 1.06
CA ALA A 93 -11.61 -6.46 2.18
C ALA A 93 -12.04 -5.77 3.46
N LEU A 94 -12.52 -6.58 4.40
CA LEU A 94 -12.81 -6.20 5.76
C LEU A 94 -12.10 -7.20 6.69
N PHE A 95 -11.44 -6.66 7.70
CA PHE A 95 -10.58 -7.38 8.63
C PHE A 95 -11.13 -7.20 10.05
N ASP A 96 -11.22 -8.30 10.79
CA ASP A 96 -11.37 -8.33 12.23
C ASP A 96 -9.98 -8.26 12.87
N LEU A 97 -9.64 -7.12 13.47
CA LEU A 97 -8.30 -6.90 14.01
C LEU A 97 -8.03 -7.66 15.31
N ALA A 98 -9.07 -8.16 15.99
CA ALA A 98 -8.90 -8.91 17.23
C ALA A 98 -8.44 -10.35 16.94
N ASN A 99 -8.99 -10.97 15.90
CA ASN A 99 -8.76 -12.39 15.60
C ASN A 99 -7.96 -12.63 14.32
N GLY A 100 -7.61 -11.57 13.59
CA GLY A 100 -6.95 -11.62 12.28
C GLY A 100 -7.78 -12.26 11.16
N GLY A 101 -9.06 -12.53 11.42
CA GLY A 101 -9.99 -13.04 10.43
C GLY A 101 -10.35 -11.96 9.42
N TYR A 102 -10.49 -12.32 8.15
CA TYR A 102 -10.86 -11.34 7.12
C TYR A 102 -11.79 -11.95 6.08
N THR A 103 -12.32 -11.08 5.23
CA THR A 103 -12.94 -11.47 3.96
C THR A 103 -12.50 -10.53 2.87
N THR A 104 -12.54 -10.99 1.63
CA THR A 104 -12.32 -10.16 0.45
C THR A 104 -13.43 -10.39 -0.57
N PHE A 105 -13.76 -9.35 -1.32
CA PHE A 105 -14.65 -9.43 -2.46
C PHE A 105 -13.94 -8.83 -3.67
N ALA A 106 -14.28 -9.31 -4.86
CA ALA A 106 -13.79 -8.74 -6.11
C ALA A 106 -14.78 -8.96 -7.24
N SER A 107 -14.87 -7.99 -8.13
CA SER A 107 -15.70 -8.03 -9.33
C SER A 107 -15.03 -7.27 -10.45
N TYR A 108 -15.13 -7.79 -11.68
CA TYR A 108 -14.48 -7.21 -12.85
C TYR A 108 -15.40 -7.22 -14.04
N ASP A 109 -15.30 -6.19 -14.86
CA ASP A 109 -15.71 -6.24 -16.25
C ASP A 109 -14.46 -6.47 -17.11
N LEU A 110 -14.34 -7.70 -17.64
CA LEU A 110 -13.29 -8.12 -18.57
C LEU A 110 -13.84 -8.13 -20.00
N PRO A 111 -13.02 -7.94 -21.04
CA PRO A 111 -13.44 -8.18 -22.42
C PRO A 111 -13.85 -9.65 -22.63
N PRO A 112 -14.83 -9.96 -23.51
CA PRO A 112 -15.67 -9.00 -24.23
C PRO A 112 -16.85 -8.45 -23.39
N LYS A 113 -17.07 -8.95 -22.16
CA LYS A 113 -18.21 -8.55 -21.32
C LYS A 113 -18.28 -7.05 -21.03
N ARG A 114 -17.11 -6.42 -20.91
CA ARG A 114 -16.98 -4.97 -20.70
C ARG A 114 -17.56 -4.13 -21.85
N TRP A 115 -17.67 -4.67 -23.07
CA TRP A 115 -18.22 -3.93 -24.22
C TRP A 115 -19.70 -3.57 -24.06
N PHE A 116 -20.43 -4.37 -23.27
CA PHE A 116 -21.88 -4.21 -23.06
C PHE A 116 -22.25 -4.08 -21.58
N ARG A 117 -21.29 -4.21 -20.66
CA ARG A 117 -21.47 -4.00 -19.22
C ARG A 117 -20.51 -2.92 -18.76
N GLN A 118 -21.10 -1.80 -18.33
CA GLN A 118 -20.37 -0.69 -17.74
C GLN A 118 -20.82 -0.57 -16.28
N ARG A 119 -20.30 -1.43 -15.41
CA ARG A 119 -20.65 -1.39 -13.99
C ARG A 119 -19.92 -0.29 -13.23
N LEU A 120 -18.78 0.17 -13.76
CA LEU A 120 -18.01 1.26 -13.20
C LEU A 120 -18.43 2.60 -13.83
N THR A 121 -18.90 3.52 -12.99
CA THR A 121 -19.15 4.92 -13.35
C THR A 121 -18.13 5.79 -12.61
N ILE A 122 -17.55 6.76 -13.32
CA ILE A 122 -16.62 7.74 -12.75
C ILE A 122 -17.05 9.13 -13.24
N THR A 123 -17.21 10.06 -12.31
CA THR A 123 -17.63 11.44 -12.55
C THR A 123 -16.42 12.32 -12.82
N ARG A 124 -16.57 13.28 -13.74
CA ARG A 124 -15.57 14.32 -13.99
C ARG A 124 -15.78 15.50 -13.05
N GLY A 125 -14.68 16.16 -12.69
CA GLY A 125 -14.73 17.46 -12.01
C GLY A 125 -14.82 17.41 -10.49
N HIS A 126 -15.20 16.28 -9.89
CA HIS A 126 -15.21 16.04 -8.44
C HIS A 126 -15.17 14.54 -8.14
N LEU A 127 -14.95 14.16 -6.87
CA LEU A 127 -15.00 12.76 -6.46
C LEU A 127 -16.39 12.18 -6.73
N GLY A 128 -16.43 11.12 -7.53
CA GLY A 128 -17.64 10.36 -7.77
C GLY A 128 -17.29 9.08 -8.52
N VAL A 129 -17.24 7.97 -7.80
CA VAL A 129 -17.01 6.65 -8.39
C VAL A 129 -18.01 5.66 -7.84
N ALA A 130 -18.59 4.84 -8.70
CA ALA A 130 -19.58 3.86 -8.31
C ALA A 130 -19.40 2.55 -9.07
N TRP A 131 -19.60 1.44 -8.37
CA TRP A 131 -19.71 0.11 -8.92
C TRP A 131 -21.14 -0.38 -8.78
N ASN A 132 -21.82 -0.63 -9.89
CA ASN A 132 -23.20 -1.08 -9.92
C ASN A 132 -23.30 -2.48 -10.52
N SER A 133 -23.38 -3.51 -9.68
CA SER A 133 -23.57 -4.89 -10.11
C SER A 133 -24.92 -5.44 -9.68
N PRO A 134 -25.43 -6.52 -10.31
CA PRO A 134 -26.64 -7.19 -9.86
C PRO A 134 -26.54 -7.72 -8.42
N CYS A 135 -25.32 -7.99 -7.93
CA CYS A 135 -25.09 -8.60 -6.63
C CYS A 135 -24.90 -7.58 -5.50
N TRP A 136 -24.33 -6.41 -5.80
CA TRP A 136 -24.12 -5.31 -4.86
C TRP A 136 -23.80 -4.00 -5.58
N LYS A 137 -23.99 -2.90 -4.86
CA LYS A 137 -23.65 -1.55 -5.30
C LYS A 137 -22.76 -0.88 -4.27
N SER A 138 -21.67 -0.27 -4.72
CA SER A 138 -20.75 0.48 -3.87
C SER A 138 -20.47 1.83 -4.51
N ARG A 139 -20.23 2.87 -3.71
CA ARG A 139 -19.91 4.22 -4.20
C ARG A 139 -18.95 4.93 -3.26
N PHE A 140 -18.15 5.82 -3.82
CA PHE A 140 -17.37 6.81 -3.10
C PHE A 140 -17.62 8.16 -3.77
N TRP A 141 -18.27 9.08 -3.04
CA TRP A 141 -18.93 10.24 -3.65
C TRP A 141 -18.74 11.52 -2.84
N ALA A 142 -18.55 12.65 -3.52
CA ALA A 142 -18.53 13.95 -2.87
C ALA A 142 -19.86 14.28 -2.18
N ARG A 143 -19.77 14.91 -1.01
CA ARG A 143 -20.94 15.42 -0.30
C ARG A 143 -21.36 16.76 -0.86
N TYR A 144 -22.65 17.03 -0.71
CA TYR A 144 -23.26 18.32 -1.03
C TYR A 144 -23.90 18.89 0.23
N ASP A 145 -23.88 20.21 0.37
CA ASP A 145 -24.56 20.91 1.44
C ASP A 145 -26.06 21.11 1.12
N ALA A 146 -26.77 21.83 1.98
CA ALA A 146 -28.20 22.10 1.80
C ALA A 146 -28.52 22.97 0.58
N SER A 147 -27.56 23.74 0.08
CA SER A 147 -27.67 24.59 -1.12
C SER A 147 -27.41 23.80 -2.40
N GLY A 148 -26.88 22.58 -2.28
CA GLY A 148 -26.45 21.75 -3.40
C GLY A 148 -25.01 22.00 -3.84
N ASP A 149 -24.25 22.78 -3.06
CA ASP A 149 -22.83 23.03 -3.31
C ASP A 149 -21.96 21.90 -2.76
N LEU A 150 -20.82 21.64 -3.39
CA LEU A 150 -19.87 20.64 -2.90
C LEU A 150 -19.32 21.03 -1.53
N VAL A 151 -19.34 20.09 -0.59
CA VAL A 151 -18.61 20.23 0.69
C VAL A 151 -17.14 19.92 0.41
N PRO A 152 -16.21 20.89 0.56
CA PRO A 152 -14.81 20.65 0.25
C PRO A 152 -14.22 19.52 1.07
N PHE A 153 -13.72 18.50 0.36
CA PHE A 153 -13.10 17.31 0.95
C PHE A 153 -13.98 16.54 1.94
N GLY A 154 -15.30 16.64 1.76
CA GLY A 154 -16.30 15.83 2.45
C GLY A 154 -16.91 14.81 1.50
N TYR A 155 -17.02 13.56 1.93
CA TYR A 155 -17.47 12.46 1.09
C TYR A 155 -18.42 11.49 1.80
N THR A 156 -19.00 10.58 1.02
CA THR A 156 -19.73 9.39 1.48
C THR A 156 -19.10 8.16 0.85
N LEU A 157 -18.93 7.10 1.63
CA LEU A 157 -18.37 5.84 1.19
C LEU A 157 -19.32 4.70 1.58
N ASP A 158 -19.94 4.11 0.57
CA ASP A 158 -20.80 2.95 0.72
C ASP A 158 -20.11 1.75 0.06
N VAL A 159 -19.80 0.73 0.85
CA VAL A 159 -19.17 -0.50 0.38
C VAL A 159 -20.10 -1.65 0.70
N CYS A 160 -20.65 -2.28 -0.34
CA CYS A 160 -21.45 -3.48 -0.19
C CYS A 160 -20.74 -4.69 -0.80
N GLY A 161 -20.98 -5.86 -0.22
CA GLY A 161 -20.47 -7.11 -0.75
C GLY A 161 -21.06 -8.31 -0.03
N ARG A 162 -20.48 -9.47 -0.30
CA ARG A 162 -20.69 -10.69 0.48
C ARG A 162 -19.36 -11.27 0.88
N ASP A 163 -19.31 -11.84 2.06
CA ASP A 163 -18.12 -12.51 2.54
C ASP A 163 -17.99 -13.93 1.92
N SER A 164 -16.89 -14.63 2.21
CA SER A 164 -16.65 -15.97 1.67
C SER A 164 -17.68 -17.04 2.08
N ARG A 165 -18.50 -16.77 3.10
CA ARG A 165 -19.61 -17.62 3.56
C ARG A 165 -20.96 -17.16 2.98
N GLY A 166 -20.96 -16.07 2.24
CA GLY A 166 -22.15 -15.46 1.66
C GLY A 166 -22.84 -14.44 2.58
N ASP A 167 -22.30 -14.17 3.76
CA ASP A 167 -22.88 -13.19 4.69
C ASP A 167 -22.80 -11.79 4.09
N PRO A 168 -23.84 -10.95 4.27
CA PRO A 168 -23.79 -9.58 3.79
C PRO A 168 -22.66 -8.81 4.48
N LEU A 169 -21.95 -8.03 3.69
CA LEU A 169 -20.97 -7.05 4.14
C LEU A 169 -21.45 -5.68 3.69
N ALA A 170 -21.54 -4.73 4.62
CA ALA A 170 -21.84 -3.35 4.32
C ALA A 170 -21.01 -2.41 5.21
N LEU A 171 -20.48 -1.34 4.61
CA LEU A 171 -20.02 -0.13 5.28
C LEU A 171 -20.79 1.03 4.66
N ASP A 172 -21.37 1.89 5.48
CA ASP A 172 -21.98 3.14 5.05
C ASP A 172 -21.38 4.24 5.93
N LEU A 173 -20.50 5.05 5.33
CA LEU A 173 -19.62 5.95 6.05
C LEU A 173 -19.75 7.38 5.51
N VAL A 174 -19.93 8.33 6.41
CA VAL A 174 -19.60 9.74 6.21
C VAL A 174 -18.10 9.88 6.40
N VAL A 175 -17.47 10.59 5.46
CA VAL A 175 -16.03 10.74 5.38
C VAL A 175 -15.69 12.22 5.38
N ASP A 176 -14.73 12.62 6.21
CA ASP A 176 -14.21 13.99 6.23
C ASP A 176 -12.68 13.97 6.20
N ALA A 177 -12.10 14.80 5.35
CA ALA A 177 -10.65 14.96 5.31
C ALA A 177 -10.11 15.63 6.58
N VAL A 178 -9.07 15.02 7.14
CA VAL A 178 -8.39 15.48 8.36
C VAL A 178 -7.24 16.42 8.02
N LYS A 179 -6.59 16.21 6.87
CA LYS A 179 -5.48 16.99 6.35
C LYS A 179 -5.73 17.43 4.91
N PRO A 180 -5.02 18.47 4.42
CA PRO A 180 -5.00 18.77 2.99
C PRO A 180 -4.56 17.55 2.18
N PRO A 181 -4.94 17.46 0.89
CA PRO A 181 -4.31 16.54 -0.04
C PRO A 181 -2.79 16.65 0.00
N GLN A 182 -2.10 15.53 -0.20
CA GLN A 182 -0.66 15.39 -0.04
C GLN A 182 -0.06 14.89 -1.35
N PRO A 183 0.79 15.66 -2.05
CA PRO A 183 1.35 15.20 -3.31
C PRO A 183 2.36 14.08 -3.02
N VAL A 184 2.27 12.98 -3.77
CA VAL A 184 3.26 11.90 -3.64
C VAL A 184 4.65 12.40 -4.03
N GLY A 185 5.64 12.00 -3.25
CA GLY A 185 7.00 12.55 -3.31
C GLY A 185 7.13 14.01 -2.88
N GLY A 186 6.13 14.55 -2.17
CA GLY A 186 6.16 15.87 -1.56
C GLY A 186 6.51 16.97 -2.57
N PRO A 187 7.20 18.05 -2.15
CA PRO A 187 7.60 19.15 -3.05
C PRO A 187 8.66 18.74 -4.09
N VAL A 188 9.32 17.59 -3.92
CA VAL A 188 10.37 17.12 -4.84
C VAL A 188 9.75 16.57 -6.13
N HIS A 189 8.69 15.78 -6.00
CA HIS A 189 8.02 15.16 -7.14
C HIS A 189 6.67 15.81 -7.48
N ASN A 190 6.11 16.62 -6.58
CA ASN A 190 4.85 17.34 -6.78
C ASN A 190 3.71 16.43 -7.27
N GLY A 191 3.62 15.21 -6.75
CA GLY A 191 2.60 14.23 -7.12
C GLY A 191 2.83 13.56 -8.46
N ALA A 192 3.93 13.85 -9.17
CA ALA A 192 4.31 13.23 -10.43
C ALA A 192 5.47 12.24 -10.23
N ILE A 193 5.15 10.95 -10.18
CA ILE A 193 6.12 9.89 -9.91
C ILE A 193 6.19 8.88 -11.05
N THR A 194 7.22 8.03 -11.00
CA THR A 194 7.32 6.87 -11.87
C THR A 194 6.83 5.63 -11.14
N VAL A 195 5.86 4.93 -11.69
CA VAL A 195 5.30 3.70 -11.10
C VAL A 195 5.51 2.55 -12.07
N MET A 196 6.17 1.48 -11.62
CA MET A 196 6.49 0.30 -12.44
C MET A 196 7.16 0.66 -13.79
N GLY A 197 8.03 1.67 -13.79
CA GLY A 197 8.74 2.14 -14.99
C GLY A 197 7.96 3.12 -15.86
N GLN A 198 6.69 3.39 -15.57
CA GLN A 198 5.87 4.38 -16.27
C GLN A 198 6.06 5.78 -15.67
N PRO A 199 6.65 6.75 -16.39
CA PRO A 199 6.81 8.10 -15.89
C PRO A 199 5.48 8.86 -15.85
N ASN A 200 5.46 10.00 -15.17
CA ASN A 200 4.31 10.92 -15.13
C ASN A 200 3.01 10.31 -14.60
N THR A 201 3.10 9.25 -13.80
CA THR A 201 1.96 8.80 -13.00
C THR A 201 1.67 9.87 -11.98
N ARG A 202 0.43 10.36 -11.95
CA ARG A 202 0.01 11.36 -10.98
C ARG A 202 -0.63 10.69 -9.79
N SER A 203 -0.32 11.16 -8.59
CA SER A 203 -0.90 10.64 -7.37
C SER A 203 -0.91 11.69 -6.25
N TYR A 204 -1.91 11.59 -5.39
CA TYR A 204 -1.94 12.24 -4.09
C TYR A 204 -2.62 11.35 -3.06
N PHE A 205 -2.27 11.56 -1.79
CA PHE A 205 -2.95 10.95 -0.66
C PHE A 205 -3.79 11.98 0.09
N GLN A 206 -4.76 11.51 0.85
CA GLN A 206 -5.48 12.36 1.79
C GLN A 206 -5.88 11.59 3.03
N SER A 207 -5.58 12.15 4.20
CA SER A 207 -6.00 11.62 5.50
C SER A 207 -7.50 11.83 5.69
N LEU A 208 -8.20 10.79 6.12
CA LEU A 208 -9.63 10.73 6.28
C LEU A 208 -10.00 10.29 7.69
N SER A 209 -11.17 10.74 8.13
CA SER A 209 -11.90 10.20 9.27
C SER A 209 -13.22 9.62 8.78
N TYR A 210 -13.76 8.66 9.53
CA TYR A 210 -14.95 7.90 9.19
C TYR A 210 -15.94 7.90 10.35
N ARG A 211 -17.23 8.06 10.03
CA ARG A 211 -18.35 7.82 10.95
C ARG A 211 -19.50 7.20 10.17
N GLY A 212 -20.18 6.21 10.75
CA GLY A 212 -21.33 5.61 10.09
C GLY A 212 -21.69 4.25 10.65
N SER A 213 -21.96 3.28 9.79
CA SER A 213 -22.38 1.94 10.20
C SER A 213 -21.59 0.83 9.50
N LEU A 214 -21.46 -0.30 10.19
CA LEU A 214 -20.88 -1.53 9.68
C LEU A 214 -21.88 -2.67 9.87
N ARG A 215 -22.03 -3.52 8.85
CA ARG A 215 -22.73 -4.79 8.94
C ARG A 215 -21.86 -5.92 8.40
N TRP A 216 -21.48 -6.88 9.25
CA TRP A 216 -20.70 -8.05 8.86
C TRP A 216 -20.80 -9.18 9.89
N ARG A 217 -20.99 -10.43 9.43
CA ARG A 217 -21.02 -11.65 10.27
C ARG A 217 -21.96 -11.56 11.47
N GLY A 218 -23.17 -11.08 11.23
CA GLY A 218 -24.20 -10.93 12.26
C GLY A 218 -23.99 -9.75 13.21
N VAL A 219 -22.93 -8.96 13.04
CA VAL A 219 -22.76 -7.67 13.73
C VAL A 219 -23.33 -6.57 12.84
N GLU A 220 -24.15 -5.71 13.41
CA GLU A 220 -24.61 -4.46 12.82
C GLU A 220 -24.52 -3.37 13.90
N GLU A 221 -23.61 -2.41 13.72
CA GLU A 221 -23.40 -1.36 14.72
C GLU A 221 -22.89 -0.06 14.10
N ALA A 222 -23.05 1.03 14.87
CA ALA A 222 -22.40 2.30 14.56
C ALA A 222 -20.88 2.16 14.73
N VAL A 223 -20.14 2.81 13.84
CA VAL A 223 -18.68 2.80 13.83
C VAL A 223 -18.10 4.19 13.63
N TRP A 224 -16.91 4.40 14.17
CA TRP A 224 -16.11 5.61 13.96
C TRP A 224 -14.63 5.28 13.83
N GLY A 225 -13.86 6.16 13.20
CA GLY A 225 -12.41 6.00 13.10
C GLY A 225 -11.70 7.24 12.60
N ASP A 226 -10.52 7.52 13.17
CA ASP A 226 -9.73 8.71 12.85
C ASP A 226 -8.49 8.39 12.01
N ILE A 227 -8.34 7.12 11.58
CA ILE A 227 -7.26 6.66 10.71
C ILE A 227 -7.87 6.17 9.41
N GLY A 228 -7.72 6.97 8.37
CA GLY A 228 -8.26 6.71 7.06
C GLY A 228 -7.45 7.36 5.95
N TRP A 229 -7.41 6.74 4.78
CA TRP A 229 -6.68 7.24 3.64
C TRP A 229 -7.50 7.14 2.38
N LEU A 230 -7.40 8.17 1.55
CA LEU A 230 -7.67 8.11 0.13
C LEU A 230 -6.32 8.12 -0.59
N ASP A 231 -6.14 7.20 -1.53
CA ASP A 231 -5.09 7.27 -2.54
C ASP A 231 -5.77 7.38 -3.91
N ARG A 232 -5.42 8.46 -4.62
CA ARG A 232 -5.84 8.71 -5.99
C ARG A 232 -4.62 8.62 -6.87
N GLN A 233 -4.73 7.81 -7.92
CA GLN A 233 -3.67 7.63 -8.89
C GLN A 233 -4.23 7.52 -10.29
N TRP A 234 -3.58 8.19 -11.25
CA TRP A 234 -3.89 8.07 -12.66
C TRP A 234 -2.65 8.04 -13.53
N PHE A 235 -2.75 7.25 -14.61
CA PHE A 235 -1.64 6.84 -15.44
C PHE A 235 -1.88 7.27 -16.89
N PRO A 236 -0.89 7.90 -17.55
CA PRO A 236 -0.97 8.20 -18.97
C PRO A 236 -1.32 6.97 -19.83
N GLU A 237 -0.78 5.81 -19.48
CA GLU A 237 -0.99 4.52 -20.16
C GLU A 237 -1.61 3.46 -19.24
N TYR A 238 -1.88 2.29 -19.79
CA TYR A 238 -2.21 1.11 -18.99
C TYR A 238 -1.15 0.92 -17.89
N VAL A 239 -1.56 0.75 -16.64
CA VAL A 239 -0.65 0.62 -15.48
C VAL A 239 0.39 -0.50 -15.66
N GLY A 240 0.04 -1.57 -16.39
CA GLY A 240 0.95 -2.68 -16.68
C GLY A 240 1.78 -2.53 -17.95
N ALA A 241 1.72 -1.41 -18.68
CA ALA A 241 2.36 -1.23 -19.99
C ALA A 241 3.87 -1.55 -19.98
N TYR A 242 4.54 -1.24 -18.87
CA TYR A 242 5.98 -1.42 -18.70
C TYR A 242 6.35 -2.68 -17.91
N SER A 243 5.36 -3.41 -17.38
CA SER A 243 5.59 -4.61 -16.55
C SER A 243 5.81 -5.90 -17.36
N GLY A 244 5.78 -5.81 -18.70
CA GLY A 244 5.84 -6.96 -19.61
C GLY A 244 4.47 -7.62 -19.79
N ILE A 245 4.31 -8.39 -20.88
CA ILE A 245 3.04 -9.05 -21.23
C ILE A 245 2.53 -9.96 -20.11
N LEU A 246 3.46 -10.59 -19.37
CA LEU A 246 3.15 -11.49 -18.27
C LEU A 246 3.23 -10.80 -16.90
N ALA A 247 3.34 -9.47 -16.84
CA ALA A 247 3.51 -8.69 -15.62
C ALA A 247 4.66 -9.20 -14.72
N ASP A 248 5.80 -9.54 -15.33
CA ASP A 248 6.93 -10.20 -14.69
C ASP A 248 8.20 -9.34 -14.62
N ARG A 249 8.21 -8.14 -15.21
CA ARG A 249 9.37 -7.25 -15.22
C ARG A 249 9.50 -6.41 -13.95
N TYR A 250 8.39 -5.89 -13.45
CA TYR A 250 8.34 -5.06 -12.25
C TYR A 250 7.39 -5.65 -11.22
N SER A 251 7.70 -5.39 -9.97
CA SER A 251 6.81 -5.58 -8.83
C SER A 251 6.98 -4.42 -7.88
N HIS A 252 6.07 -4.26 -6.94
CA HIS A 252 6.09 -3.16 -5.99
C HIS A 252 5.71 -3.60 -4.57
N GLN A 253 6.09 -2.74 -3.64
CA GLN A 253 5.57 -2.69 -2.29
C GLN A 253 5.04 -1.27 -2.08
N TRP A 254 3.82 -1.14 -1.58
CA TRP A 254 3.30 0.13 -1.10
C TRP A 254 2.89 -0.04 0.37
N ALA A 255 3.26 0.91 1.21
CA ALA A 255 2.84 0.89 2.60
C ALA A 255 2.37 2.26 3.06
N GLN A 256 1.19 2.26 3.64
CA GLN A 256 0.58 3.37 4.33
C GLN A 256 0.89 3.25 5.81
N MET A 257 1.23 4.35 6.47
CA MET A 257 1.52 4.38 7.91
C MET A 257 0.94 5.65 8.52
N SER A 258 0.11 5.50 9.55
CA SER A 258 -0.44 6.59 10.35
C SER A 258 -0.09 6.38 11.82
N PHE A 259 0.50 7.39 12.43
CA PHE A 259 0.97 7.36 13.81
C PHE A 259 0.05 8.16 14.75
N ASP A 260 0.02 7.75 16.01
CA ASP A 260 -0.76 8.37 17.10
C ASP A 260 -0.36 9.82 17.40
N ASN A 261 0.85 10.21 17.03
CA ASN A 261 1.37 11.57 17.14
C ASN A 261 1.03 12.45 15.92
N GLY A 262 0.17 11.96 15.01
CA GLY A 262 -0.30 12.69 13.84
C GLY A 262 0.63 12.63 12.63
N TRP A 263 1.78 11.97 12.69
CA TRP A 263 2.64 11.77 11.51
C TRP A 263 2.09 10.68 10.59
N GLU A 264 2.30 10.86 9.29
CA GLU A 264 1.84 9.93 8.26
C GLU A 264 2.92 9.73 7.20
N LEU A 265 3.08 8.49 6.77
CA LEU A 265 4.14 8.09 5.85
C LEU A 265 3.54 7.20 4.76
N SER A 266 3.90 7.49 3.50
CA SER A 266 3.58 6.66 2.35
C SER A 266 4.87 6.17 1.72
N LEU A 267 5.12 4.88 1.81
CA LEU A 267 6.28 4.21 1.23
C LEU A 267 5.87 3.58 -0.10
N TRP A 268 6.63 3.81 -1.16
CA TRP A 268 6.50 3.08 -2.43
C TRP A 268 7.86 2.55 -2.85
N ARG A 269 7.94 1.25 -3.08
CA ARG A 269 9.16 0.58 -3.53
C ARG A 269 8.86 -0.17 -4.80
N ASN A 270 9.72 -0.01 -5.79
CA ASN A 270 9.62 -0.69 -7.07
C ASN A 270 10.84 -1.60 -7.25
N PHE A 271 10.63 -2.80 -7.76
CA PHE A 271 11.68 -3.81 -7.92
C PHE A 271 11.77 -4.29 -9.37
N ALA A 272 12.96 -4.28 -9.93
CA ALA A 272 13.26 -4.89 -11.22
C ALA A 272 13.47 -6.41 -11.04
N ARG A 273 12.47 -7.21 -11.42
CA ARG A 273 12.44 -8.67 -11.19
C ARG A 273 13.53 -9.44 -11.92
N HIS A 274 13.95 -8.94 -13.08
CA HIS A 274 15.00 -9.55 -13.89
C HIS A 274 16.41 -9.14 -13.44
N GLU A 275 16.52 -8.12 -12.58
CA GLU A 275 17.78 -7.65 -12.00
C GLU A 275 17.90 -8.10 -10.54
N ARG A 276 17.62 -9.38 -10.28
CA ARG A 276 17.61 -9.97 -8.93
C ARG A 276 16.77 -9.19 -7.91
N ASN A 277 15.60 -8.72 -8.31
CA ASN A 277 14.68 -7.92 -7.48
C ASN A 277 15.31 -6.64 -6.93
N ARG A 278 16.27 -6.05 -7.66
CA ARG A 278 16.89 -4.78 -7.28
C ARG A 278 15.83 -3.69 -7.17
N GLU A 279 15.86 -2.97 -6.05
CA GLU A 279 15.06 -1.77 -5.86
C GLU A 279 15.54 -0.67 -6.81
N ILE A 280 14.61 0.00 -7.50
CA ILE A 280 14.93 1.00 -8.52
C ILE A 280 14.64 2.42 -8.00
N PRO A 281 15.33 3.47 -8.52
CA PRO A 281 15.28 4.84 -8.00
C PRO A 281 13.90 5.53 -7.97
N PHE A 282 12.88 4.93 -8.57
CA PHE A 282 11.49 5.41 -8.48
C PHE A 282 10.81 5.04 -7.15
N SER A 283 11.61 4.69 -6.14
CA SER A 283 11.18 4.29 -4.81
C SER A 283 11.42 5.43 -3.84
N GLY A 284 10.61 5.53 -2.78
CA GLY A 284 10.62 6.71 -1.95
C GLY A 284 9.63 6.68 -0.81
N LEU A 285 9.73 7.73 0.00
CA LEU A 285 8.87 7.97 1.15
C LEU A 285 8.34 9.40 1.10
N THR A 286 7.02 9.56 1.07
CA THR A 286 6.36 10.82 1.42
C THR A 286 6.17 10.83 2.91
N ILE A 287 6.62 11.90 3.55
CA ILE A 287 6.41 12.14 4.97
C ILE A 287 5.44 13.30 5.08
N THR A 288 4.42 13.15 5.90
CA THR A 288 3.47 14.21 6.23
C THR A 288 3.44 14.44 7.73
N ASP A 289 3.73 15.68 8.12
CA ASP A 289 3.71 16.08 9.52
C ASP A 289 2.26 16.27 10.04
N PRO A 290 2.07 16.50 11.35
CA PRO A 290 0.74 16.70 11.93
C PRO A 290 -0.01 17.90 11.34
N GLU A 291 0.70 18.93 10.85
CA GLU A 291 0.11 20.11 10.21
C GLU A 291 -0.21 19.90 8.71
N GLY A 292 0.08 18.72 8.16
CA GLY A 292 -0.18 18.38 6.76
C GLY A 292 0.89 18.89 5.78
N ARG A 293 2.07 19.32 6.26
CA ARG A 293 3.19 19.66 5.39
C ARG A 293 3.90 18.37 4.94
N THR A 294 4.21 18.31 3.67
CA THR A 294 4.84 17.13 3.07
C THR A 294 6.33 17.35 2.80
N SER A 295 7.13 16.31 3.03
CA SER A 295 8.51 16.20 2.56
C SER A 295 8.75 14.85 1.90
N PHE A 296 9.92 14.69 1.29
CA PHE A 296 10.32 13.47 0.60
C PHE A 296 11.70 13.02 1.05
N THR A 297 11.89 11.70 1.10
CA THR A 297 13.22 11.10 1.22
C THR A 297 13.26 9.74 0.55
N ASP A 298 14.39 9.40 -0.04
CA ASP A 298 14.80 8.06 -0.46
C ASP A 298 15.74 7.39 0.57
N ALA A 299 16.12 8.13 1.63
CA ALA A 299 16.93 7.63 2.73
C ALA A 299 16.03 6.94 3.78
N TYR A 300 15.67 5.70 3.50
CA TYR A 300 15.03 4.81 4.46
C TYR A 300 15.68 3.42 4.42
N ARG A 301 15.44 2.62 5.46
CA ARG A 301 15.86 1.22 5.48
C ARG A 301 14.72 0.33 5.93
N ILE A 302 14.52 -0.75 5.20
CA ILE A 302 13.66 -1.87 5.57
C ILE A 302 14.56 -3.03 5.99
N GLU A 303 14.42 -3.45 7.24
CA GLU A 303 14.97 -4.70 7.73
C GLU A 303 13.82 -5.70 7.82
N ALA A 304 13.83 -6.70 6.93
CA ALA A 304 12.80 -7.73 6.93
C ALA A 304 12.92 -8.59 8.20
N LEU A 305 11.78 -8.86 8.84
CA LEU A 305 11.72 -9.70 10.04
C LEU A 305 11.09 -11.06 9.76
N SER A 306 10.16 -11.13 8.81
CA SER A 306 9.55 -12.38 8.37
C SER A 306 8.88 -12.27 7.01
N TYR A 307 8.60 -13.42 6.41
CA TYR A 307 7.83 -13.55 5.17
C TYR A 307 6.63 -14.46 5.40
N CYS A 308 5.50 -14.12 4.77
CA CYS A 308 4.31 -14.95 4.77
C CYS A 308 4.25 -15.73 3.46
N ARG A 309 3.93 -17.02 3.56
CA ARG A 309 3.67 -17.85 2.40
C ARG A 309 2.27 -17.56 1.88
N ASP A 310 2.12 -17.42 0.57
CA ASP A 310 0.79 -17.44 -0.05
C ASP A 310 0.22 -18.86 0.00
N GLU A 311 -0.91 -19.01 0.68
CA GLU A 311 -1.61 -20.29 0.86
C GLU A 311 -2.42 -20.73 -0.36
N GLY A 312 -2.56 -19.86 -1.37
CA GLY A 312 -3.27 -20.19 -2.60
C GLY A 312 -4.80 -20.16 -2.47
N TYR A 313 -5.34 -19.60 -1.38
CA TYR A 313 -6.79 -19.41 -1.20
C TYR A 313 -7.40 -18.49 -2.27
N VAL A 314 -6.59 -17.61 -2.84
CA VAL A 314 -7.00 -16.72 -3.93
C VAL A 314 -6.06 -16.92 -5.11
N THR A 315 -6.62 -17.12 -6.30
CA THR A 315 -5.86 -17.23 -7.55
C THR A 315 -6.00 -15.94 -8.36
N PRO A 316 -4.89 -15.19 -8.57
CA PRO A 316 -4.87 -14.03 -9.46
C PRO A 316 -5.23 -14.37 -10.90
N LEU A 317 -5.70 -13.39 -11.66
CA LEU A 317 -6.19 -13.61 -13.03
C LEU A 317 -5.10 -14.16 -13.96
N TYR A 318 -3.88 -13.61 -13.89
CA TYR A 318 -2.76 -14.03 -14.75
C TYR A 318 -1.98 -15.23 -14.21
N ALA A 319 -2.29 -15.72 -13.00
CA ALA A 319 -1.55 -16.82 -12.41
C ALA A 319 -1.48 -18.08 -13.29
N PRO A 320 -2.56 -18.56 -13.95
CA PRO A 320 -2.48 -19.74 -14.81
C PRO A 320 -1.52 -19.57 -15.99
N VAL A 321 -1.56 -18.43 -16.68
CA VAL A 321 -0.68 -18.17 -17.83
C VAL A 321 0.76 -17.94 -17.37
N GLN A 322 0.98 -17.22 -16.27
CA GLN A 322 2.32 -17.02 -15.70
C GLN A 322 2.99 -18.34 -15.28
N ARG A 323 2.23 -19.30 -14.74
CA ARG A 323 2.74 -20.64 -14.44
C ARG A 323 3.14 -21.39 -15.71
N LEU A 324 2.29 -21.37 -16.74
CA LEU A 324 2.55 -22.03 -18.02
C LEU A 324 3.87 -21.56 -18.66
N PHE A 325 4.16 -20.26 -18.56
CA PHE A 325 5.40 -19.67 -19.08
C PHE A 325 6.57 -19.68 -18.09
N GLY A 326 6.42 -20.30 -16.91
CA GLY A 326 7.52 -20.43 -15.93
C GLY A 326 7.97 -19.11 -15.31
N VAL A 327 7.15 -18.04 -15.37
CA VAL A 327 7.46 -16.73 -14.77
C VAL A 327 6.84 -16.58 -13.37
N ARG A 328 6.23 -17.64 -12.86
CA ARG A 328 5.62 -17.71 -11.52
C ARG A 328 5.69 -19.12 -10.94
N GLY A 329 6.13 -19.24 -9.69
CA GLY A 329 6.11 -20.48 -8.92
C GLY A 329 4.80 -20.72 -8.16
N ASP A 330 4.58 -21.96 -7.72
CA ASP A 330 3.41 -22.32 -6.91
C ASP A 330 3.56 -21.89 -5.46
N ARG A 331 4.77 -22.00 -4.91
CA ARG A 331 5.11 -21.59 -3.54
C ARG A 331 5.73 -20.20 -3.61
N ARG A 332 5.05 -19.23 -2.99
CA ARG A 332 5.45 -17.82 -3.01
C ARG A 332 5.47 -17.26 -1.61
N TYR A 333 6.45 -16.42 -1.33
CA TYR A 333 6.63 -15.73 -0.07
C TYR A 333 6.65 -14.23 -0.29
N PHE A 334 5.99 -13.49 0.59
CA PHE A 334 5.88 -12.03 0.54
C PHE A 334 6.39 -11.45 1.86
N LEU A 335 7.08 -10.31 1.81
CA LEU A 335 7.57 -9.61 3.00
C LEU A 335 6.40 -9.38 3.96
N ASP A 336 6.49 -9.80 5.22
CA ASP A 336 5.35 -9.81 6.13
C ASP A 336 5.49 -8.77 7.23
N ALA A 337 6.40 -9.03 8.16
CA ALA A 337 6.81 -8.07 9.18
C ALA A 337 8.18 -7.48 8.83
N TYR A 338 8.38 -6.20 9.16
CA TYR A 338 9.65 -5.51 8.94
C TYR A 338 9.87 -4.42 9.98
N ARG A 339 11.14 -4.10 10.24
CA ARG A 339 11.55 -2.90 10.96
C ARG A 339 11.89 -1.81 9.94
N PHE A 340 11.28 -0.65 10.11
CA PHE A 340 11.40 0.49 9.22
C PHE A 340 12.15 1.61 9.91
N HIS A 341 13.18 2.12 9.23
CA HIS A 341 14.04 3.19 9.71
C HIS A 341 13.96 4.38 8.78
N VAL A 342 13.74 5.56 9.36
CA VAL A 342 13.76 6.85 8.63
C VAL A 342 14.66 7.81 9.41
N PRO A 343 15.96 7.92 9.05
CA PRO A 343 16.93 8.70 9.79
C PRO A 343 16.56 10.18 9.95
N SER A 344 15.94 10.79 8.93
CA SER A 344 15.52 12.20 8.98
C SER A 344 14.47 12.50 10.05
N LEU A 345 13.80 11.48 10.58
CA LEU A 345 12.80 11.57 11.64
C LEU A 345 13.27 10.95 12.97
N ASP A 346 14.49 10.39 13.01
CA ASP A 346 14.91 9.48 14.08
C ASP A 346 13.82 8.43 14.38
N LEU A 347 13.23 7.87 13.32
CA LEU A 347 12.12 6.92 13.39
C LEU A 347 12.63 5.50 13.24
N ILE A 348 12.26 4.63 14.18
CA ILE A 348 12.44 3.18 14.11
C ILE A 348 11.14 2.54 14.55
N VAL A 349 10.43 1.88 13.63
CA VAL A 349 9.14 1.24 13.91
C VAL A 349 9.08 -0.17 13.34
N THR A 350 8.47 -1.07 14.09
CA THR A 350 8.16 -2.43 13.64
C THR A 350 6.76 -2.44 13.07
N SER A 351 6.63 -2.86 11.82
CA SER A 351 5.36 -3.14 11.15
C SER A 351 5.03 -4.62 11.29
N THR A 352 3.96 -4.92 12.02
CA THR A 352 3.50 -6.30 12.29
C THR A 352 2.15 -6.53 11.63
N PRO A 353 1.97 -7.58 10.81
CA PRO A 353 0.68 -7.88 10.19
C PRO A 353 -0.39 -8.21 11.24
N LEU A 354 -1.60 -7.69 11.04
CA LEU A 354 -2.77 -7.99 11.88
C LEU A 354 -3.68 -9.05 11.27
N ALA A 355 -3.43 -9.47 10.03
CA ALA A 355 -4.10 -10.58 9.37
C ALA A 355 -3.08 -11.43 8.60
N PRO A 356 -3.18 -12.77 8.62
CA PRO A 356 -2.22 -13.65 7.98
C PRO A 356 -2.40 -13.70 6.45
N ALA A 357 -1.33 -13.44 5.70
CA ALA A 357 -1.24 -13.57 4.23
C ALA A 357 -2.51 -13.13 3.45
N PRO A 358 -3.00 -11.89 3.64
CA PRO A 358 -4.25 -11.44 3.07
C PRO A 358 -4.14 -11.24 1.56
N ALA A 359 -4.49 -12.30 0.81
CA ALA A 359 -4.46 -12.31 -0.64
C ALA A 359 -5.78 -11.80 -1.22
N HIS A 360 -5.69 -11.05 -2.32
CA HIS A 360 -6.85 -10.51 -3.03
C HIS A 360 -6.81 -10.87 -4.49
N ARG A 361 -8.00 -10.96 -5.07
CA ARG A 361 -8.15 -11.32 -6.47
C ARG A 361 -7.84 -10.06 -7.28
N MET A 362 -6.58 -9.86 -7.61
CA MET A 362 -6.15 -8.85 -8.59
C MET A 362 -5.72 -9.56 -9.88
N PRO A 363 -5.51 -8.81 -10.97
CA PRO A 363 -4.92 -9.40 -12.17
C PRO A 363 -3.55 -10.05 -11.91
N VAL A 364 -2.77 -9.44 -11.00
CA VAL A 364 -1.44 -9.88 -10.56
C VAL A 364 -1.49 -10.41 -9.12
N ASP A 365 -0.38 -11.00 -8.67
CA ASP A 365 -0.17 -11.31 -7.25
C ASP A 365 -0.32 -10.03 -6.42
N TYR A 366 -1.21 -10.05 -5.42
CA TYR A 366 -1.53 -8.87 -4.63
C TYR A 366 -1.96 -9.31 -3.22
N LEU A 367 -1.08 -9.05 -2.26
CA LEU A 367 -1.35 -9.22 -0.84
C LEU A 367 -1.38 -7.84 -0.19
N THR A 368 -2.49 -7.47 0.43
CA THR A 368 -2.58 -6.23 1.20
C THR A 368 -3.34 -6.44 2.48
N GLY A 369 -2.89 -5.84 3.56
CA GLY A 369 -3.62 -5.94 4.81
C GLY A 369 -3.09 -5.03 5.89
N PRO A 370 -3.87 -4.94 6.98
CA PRO A 370 -3.57 -4.02 8.06
C PRO A 370 -2.32 -4.47 8.82
N THR A 371 -1.52 -3.49 9.23
CA THR A 371 -0.38 -3.68 10.11
C THR A 371 -0.52 -2.82 11.35
N ARG A 372 0.03 -3.30 12.46
CA ARG A 372 0.30 -2.52 13.67
C ARG A 372 1.72 -1.96 13.58
N LEU A 373 1.89 -0.70 13.94
CA LEU A 373 3.16 0.01 13.94
C LEU A 373 3.54 0.32 15.39
N GLU A 374 4.74 -0.06 15.81
CA GLU A 374 5.24 0.20 17.18
C GLU A 374 6.74 0.47 17.17
N GLY A 375 7.16 1.52 17.88
CA GLY A 375 8.57 1.81 18.06
C GLY A 375 8.81 3.20 18.63
N THR A 376 9.80 3.91 18.10
CA THR A 376 10.18 5.25 18.57
C THR A 376 10.38 6.25 17.44
N MET A 377 10.07 7.51 17.72
CA MET A 377 10.39 8.67 16.87
C MET A 377 11.05 9.74 17.74
N ALA A 378 12.27 10.17 17.39
CA ALA A 378 13.05 11.12 18.19
C ALA A 378 13.16 10.67 19.67
N GLY A 379 13.49 9.39 19.87
CA GLY A 379 13.57 8.73 21.18
C GLY A 379 12.24 8.57 21.96
N ARG A 380 11.09 9.04 21.44
CA ARG A 380 9.79 8.92 22.10
C ARG A 380 8.98 7.74 21.54
N PRO A 381 8.26 6.98 22.38
CA PRO A 381 7.37 5.93 21.89
C PRO A 381 6.35 6.48 20.89
N VAL A 382 6.10 5.72 19.82
CA VAL A 382 5.08 5.99 18.82
C VAL A 382 4.38 4.68 18.45
N THR A 383 3.06 4.74 18.32
CA THR A 383 2.25 3.63 17.84
C THR A 383 1.39 4.06 16.66
N GLY A 384 0.87 3.10 15.91
CA GLY A 384 0.07 3.42 14.75
C GLY A 384 -0.50 2.20 14.04
N TYR A 385 -1.15 2.49 12.93
CA TYR A 385 -1.69 1.49 12.02
C TYR A 385 -1.28 1.80 10.60
N GLY A 386 -1.21 0.76 9.79
CA GLY A 386 -0.88 0.88 8.38
C GLY A 386 -1.56 -0.16 7.52
N PHE A 387 -1.32 -0.07 6.22
CA PHE A 387 -1.57 -1.13 5.25
C PHE A 387 -0.28 -1.44 4.52
N ASN A 388 -0.03 -2.73 4.25
CA ASN A 388 1.15 -3.18 3.52
C ASN A 388 0.75 -3.98 2.29
N GLU A 389 0.76 -3.31 1.14
CA GLU A 389 0.49 -3.84 -0.18
C GLU A 389 1.76 -4.38 -0.84
N ARG A 390 1.67 -5.60 -1.38
CA ARG A 390 2.82 -6.37 -1.85
C ARG A 390 2.47 -7.15 -3.11
N THR A 391 3.26 -6.94 -4.16
CA THR A 391 3.18 -7.74 -5.40
C THR A 391 4.47 -8.52 -5.68
N LEU A 392 5.55 -8.26 -4.95
CA LEU A 392 6.80 -9.03 -5.02
C LEU A 392 6.66 -10.40 -4.33
N GLY A 393 6.19 -11.39 -5.10
CA GLY A 393 6.20 -12.79 -4.70
C GLY A 393 7.57 -13.42 -4.94
N LEU A 394 8.24 -13.84 -3.87
CA LEU A 394 9.50 -14.59 -3.88
C LEU A 394 9.23 -16.07 -4.08
N TRP A 395 9.78 -16.68 -5.12
CA TRP A 395 9.53 -18.09 -5.43
C TRP A 395 10.71 -18.81 -6.08
N ARG A 396 11.75 -18.12 -6.54
CA ARG A 396 12.94 -18.76 -7.11
C ARG A 396 13.85 -19.26 -5.97
N PRO A 397 14.69 -20.29 -6.17
CA PRO A 397 15.53 -20.82 -5.08
C PRO A 397 16.41 -19.75 -4.42
N TRP A 398 17.02 -18.86 -5.20
CA TRP A 398 17.82 -17.77 -4.65
C TRP A 398 16.97 -16.73 -3.90
N GLU A 399 15.71 -16.51 -4.30
CA GLU A 399 14.79 -15.59 -3.62
C GLU A 399 14.36 -16.16 -2.27
N LEU A 400 14.08 -17.47 -2.19
CA LEU A 400 13.73 -18.11 -0.92
C LEU A 400 14.94 -18.22 0.02
N CYS A 401 16.14 -18.44 -0.53
CA CYS A 401 17.37 -18.36 0.26
C CYS A 401 17.60 -16.95 0.83
N GLN A 402 17.34 -15.91 0.02
CA GLN A 402 17.38 -14.52 0.48
C GLN A 402 16.35 -14.26 1.60
N ALA A 403 15.10 -14.71 1.43
CA ALA A 403 14.07 -14.56 2.46
C ALA A 403 14.45 -15.24 3.78
N LEU A 404 15.10 -16.41 3.71
CA LEU A 404 15.59 -17.13 4.87
C LEU A 404 16.75 -16.37 5.54
N ALA A 405 17.70 -15.86 4.75
CA ALA A 405 18.80 -15.02 5.23
C ALA A 405 18.27 -13.78 5.95
N ASP A 406 17.33 -13.07 5.33
CA ASP A 406 16.74 -11.85 5.84
C ASP A 406 15.97 -12.07 7.13
N SER A 407 15.23 -13.18 7.23
CA SER A 407 14.50 -13.52 8.47
C SER A 407 15.41 -13.98 9.61
N LEU A 408 16.59 -14.53 9.30
CA LEU A 408 17.57 -14.99 10.29
C LEU A 408 18.47 -13.87 10.81
N ARG A 409 18.80 -12.88 9.97
CA ARG A 409 19.75 -11.82 10.33
C ARG A 409 19.38 -11.08 11.62
N PRO A 410 18.14 -10.58 11.83
CA PRO A 410 17.77 -9.94 13.08
C PRO A 410 17.94 -10.86 14.29
N LEU A 411 17.66 -12.16 14.13
CA LEU A 411 17.82 -13.15 15.21
C LEU A 411 19.30 -13.36 15.55
N VAL A 412 20.18 -13.37 14.56
CA VAL A 412 21.63 -13.47 14.78
C VAL A 412 22.17 -12.19 15.43
N ASP A 413 21.80 -11.02 14.91
CA ASP A 413 22.25 -9.72 15.40
C ASP A 413 21.79 -9.48 16.86
N GLU A 414 20.61 -9.97 17.22
CA GLU A 414 20.06 -9.93 18.59
C GLU A 414 20.56 -11.09 19.47
N GLY A 415 21.46 -11.95 18.99
CA GLY A 415 22.03 -13.08 19.75
C GLY A 415 21.05 -14.23 20.04
N LYS A 416 19.91 -14.26 19.35
CA LYS A 416 18.84 -15.29 19.46
C LYS A 416 19.10 -16.50 18.57
N ALA A 417 20.04 -16.40 17.62
CA ALA A 417 20.43 -17.49 16.74
C ALA A 417 21.97 -17.55 16.60
N PRO A 418 22.57 -18.72 16.35
CA PRO A 418 24.02 -18.86 16.20
C PRO A 418 24.56 -18.04 15.02
N SER A 419 25.67 -17.31 15.22
CA SER A 419 26.31 -16.53 14.14
C SER A 419 26.82 -17.38 12.98
N THR A 420 27.07 -18.68 13.21
CA THR A 420 27.43 -19.65 12.17
C THR A 420 26.34 -19.81 11.09
N LEU A 421 25.08 -19.48 11.39
CA LEU A 421 24.00 -19.50 10.40
C LEU A 421 24.22 -18.52 9.25
N VAL A 422 24.89 -17.39 9.49
CA VAL A 422 25.17 -16.41 8.43
C VAL A 422 26.05 -17.04 7.36
N GLN A 423 27.14 -17.69 7.78
CA GLN A 423 28.05 -18.38 6.86
C GLN A 423 27.35 -19.55 6.15
N ALA A 424 26.58 -20.36 6.86
CA ALA A 424 25.86 -21.48 6.25
C ALA A 424 24.87 -21.02 5.17
N ILE A 425 24.17 -19.89 5.39
CA ILE A 425 23.26 -19.33 4.40
C ILE A 425 24.01 -18.73 3.20
N ASP A 426 25.13 -18.05 3.43
CA ASP A 426 25.98 -17.52 2.35
C ASP A 426 26.55 -18.66 1.48
N ASP A 427 26.99 -19.76 2.10
CA ASP A 427 27.45 -20.96 1.40
C ASP A 427 26.32 -21.62 0.59
N ALA A 428 25.12 -21.73 1.17
CA ALA A 428 23.94 -22.24 0.47
C ALA A 428 23.57 -21.34 -0.72
N ARG A 429 23.62 -20.02 -0.57
CA ARG A 429 23.39 -19.06 -1.66
C ARG A 429 24.42 -19.22 -2.77
N LEU A 430 25.71 -19.32 -2.43
CA LEU A 430 26.77 -19.55 -3.42
C LEU A 430 26.56 -20.88 -4.16
N ALA A 431 26.19 -21.95 -3.46
CA ALA A 431 25.87 -23.24 -4.07
C ALA A 431 24.66 -23.14 -5.02
N ILE A 432 23.62 -22.38 -4.66
CA ILE A 432 22.45 -22.10 -5.52
C ILE A 432 22.87 -21.33 -6.78
N ASP A 433 23.60 -20.22 -6.63
CA ASP A 433 24.05 -19.38 -7.74
C ASP A 433 24.97 -20.13 -8.71
N THR A 434 25.77 -21.07 -8.18
CA THR A 434 26.65 -21.97 -8.98
C THR A 434 25.97 -23.27 -9.42
N LYS A 435 24.65 -23.40 -9.23
CA LYS A 435 23.83 -24.58 -9.61
C LYS A 435 24.27 -25.91 -8.97
N ARG A 436 24.95 -25.87 -7.82
CA ARG A 436 25.33 -27.04 -7.01
C ARG A 436 24.20 -27.43 -6.04
N THR A 437 23.05 -27.86 -6.58
CA THR A 437 21.81 -28.04 -5.80
C THR A 437 21.93 -29.07 -4.67
N ASN A 438 22.61 -30.19 -4.90
CA ASN A 438 22.87 -31.20 -3.87
C ASN A 438 23.70 -30.67 -2.69
N GLU A 439 24.63 -29.76 -2.96
CA GLU A 439 25.44 -29.12 -1.92
C GLU A 439 24.61 -28.11 -1.13
N ALA A 440 23.83 -27.26 -1.82
CA ALA A 440 22.90 -26.33 -1.18
C ALA A 440 21.91 -27.07 -0.27
N ARG A 441 21.29 -28.15 -0.76
CA ARG A 441 20.39 -29.00 0.03
C ARG A 441 21.09 -29.57 1.28
N ARG A 442 22.31 -30.08 1.13
CA ARG A 442 23.10 -30.62 2.25
C ARG A 442 23.40 -29.56 3.31
N ILE A 443 23.71 -28.32 2.91
CA ILE A 443 23.95 -27.22 3.83
C ILE A 443 22.67 -26.86 4.60
N LEU A 444 21.54 -26.73 3.88
CA LEU A 444 20.24 -26.47 4.49
C LEU A 444 19.85 -27.54 5.51
N ASP A 445 20.01 -28.82 5.16
CA ASP A 445 19.60 -29.94 6.01
C ASP A 445 20.54 -30.16 7.21
N ARG A 446 21.85 -30.00 7.04
CA ARG A 446 22.85 -30.35 8.09
C ARG A 446 23.30 -29.18 8.95
N GLN A 447 23.21 -27.96 8.44
CA GLN A 447 23.73 -26.77 9.15
C GLN A 447 22.61 -25.81 9.54
N VAL A 448 21.71 -25.50 8.60
CA VAL A 448 20.65 -24.52 8.85
C VAL A 448 19.53 -25.13 9.69
N ARG A 449 18.97 -26.26 9.27
CA ARG A 449 17.81 -26.86 9.92
C ARG A 449 18.01 -27.15 11.42
N PRO A 450 19.10 -27.81 11.87
CA PRO A 450 19.28 -28.09 13.29
C PRO A 450 19.36 -26.84 14.16
N ALA A 451 19.86 -25.73 13.61
CA ALA A 451 19.94 -24.45 14.31
C ALA A 451 18.59 -23.70 14.35
N LEU A 452 17.62 -24.05 13.48
CA LEU A 452 16.27 -23.52 13.58
C LEU A 452 15.48 -24.14 14.74
N ASP A 453 15.78 -25.40 15.08
CA ASP A 453 15.08 -26.13 16.14
C ASP A 453 15.32 -25.53 17.55
N THR A 454 16.33 -24.66 17.70
CA THR A 454 16.61 -23.94 18.96
C THR A 454 15.82 -22.63 19.12
N LEU A 455 15.05 -22.22 18.10
CA LEU A 455 14.27 -20.98 18.11
C LEU A 455 12.90 -21.17 18.77
N PRO A 456 12.25 -20.09 19.24
CA PRO A 456 10.86 -20.13 19.69
C PRO A 456 9.94 -20.77 18.64
N GLU A 457 8.97 -21.58 19.08
CA GLU A 457 8.16 -22.45 18.21
C GLU A 457 7.54 -21.72 17.00
N SER A 458 6.94 -20.54 17.21
CA SER A 458 6.28 -19.78 16.15
C SER A 458 7.25 -19.21 15.10
N GLN A 459 8.50 -18.92 15.49
CA GLN A 459 9.57 -18.51 14.57
C GLN A 459 10.16 -19.73 13.87
N CYS A 460 10.44 -20.77 14.65
CA CYS A 460 10.92 -22.07 14.21
C CYS A 460 10.04 -22.63 13.08
N GLN A 461 8.72 -22.78 13.30
CA GLN A 461 7.78 -23.33 12.31
C GLN A 461 7.78 -22.56 10.98
N ARG A 462 7.84 -21.23 11.02
CA ARG A 462 7.86 -20.39 9.80
C ARG A 462 9.14 -20.56 9.01
N LEU A 463 10.30 -20.49 9.68
CA LEU A 463 11.61 -20.65 9.04
C LEU A 463 11.82 -22.08 8.53
N ILE A 464 11.37 -23.08 9.28
CA ILE A 464 11.33 -24.48 8.88
C ILE A 464 10.52 -24.65 7.61
N ARG A 465 9.33 -24.05 7.53
CA ARG A 465 8.47 -24.15 6.35
C ARG A 465 9.14 -23.53 5.13
N LEU A 466 9.73 -22.34 5.28
CA LEU A 466 10.49 -21.67 4.22
C LEU A 466 11.70 -22.50 3.77
N GLY A 467 12.48 -23.05 4.71
CA GLY A 467 13.62 -23.92 4.43
C GLY A 467 13.23 -25.22 3.72
N ASN A 468 12.13 -25.86 4.15
CA ASN A 468 11.58 -27.04 3.50
C ASN A 468 11.10 -26.74 2.08
N ASP A 469 10.45 -25.59 1.87
CA ASP A 469 10.00 -25.14 0.56
C ASP A 469 11.18 -24.87 -0.38
N LEU A 470 12.23 -24.19 0.11
CA LEU A 470 13.48 -24.01 -0.63
C LEU A 470 14.12 -25.36 -0.97
N ALA A 471 14.29 -26.25 0.01
CA ALA A 471 14.88 -27.56 -0.21
C ALA A 471 14.10 -28.37 -1.24
N ALA A 472 12.76 -28.30 -1.27
CA ALA A 472 11.94 -29.00 -2.27
C ALA A 472 12.15 -28.50 -3.71
N MET A 473 12.75 -27.31 -3.90
CA MET A 473 13.00 -26.71 -5.21
C MET A 473 14.42 -26.97 -5.77
N LEU A 474 15.33 -27.44 -4.92
CA LEU A 474 16.73 -27.76 -5.26
C LEU A 474 16.87 -29.19 -5.76
#